data_AF-A0AAU0NNB8-F1
#
_entry.id   AF-A0AAU0NNB8-F1
#
_cell.length_a   1.000
_cell.length_b   1.000
_cell.length_c   1.000
_cell.angle_alpha   90.00
_cell.angle_beta   90.00
_cell.angle_gamma   90.00
#
_symmetry.space_group_name_H-M   'P 1'
#
loop_
_entity.id
_entity.type
_entity.pdbx_description
1 polymer ?
#
loop_
_entity_poly.entity_id
_entity_poly.type
_entity_poly.pdbx_seq_one_letter_code
_entity_poly.pdbx_strand_id
1 'polypeptide(L)'
;MLIIALSTFKEIYRKKIFHFIGILTIIYLILLTIIFRFIGKNIHQNNGMIDMVVNLSSTISIVGFYFSSMLVAFLTIMLSIGTVSSEIENGTILTILTKPIRRSEYILGKYLGTAILIILYSIVLYIAVIVISTVSKISIVETFGISVLAKGFLFFILQPLTILSLSLYGSTKLKTLNNGILIMSLYILGLIGGVMEEIGSYTKNDSLSTIGIISSLISPFEVIYRKMISTIFTSLGSFNFLSGFGMTEKSTTPSLYMMFYVCIYLVFFIFISVKNFSKKDIG
;
A
#
# COMPACT_ATOMS: atom_id res chain seq x y z
N MET A 1 -25.27 2.95 -8.14
CA MET A 1 -23.81 2.83 -7.80
C MET A 1 -22.96 4.09 -8.05
N LEU A 2 -22.79 4.60 -9.29
CA LEU A 2 -21.83 5.68 -9.60
C LEU A 2 -22.06 7.02 -8.86
N ILE A 3 -23.32 7.39 -8.62
CA ILE A 3 -23.68 8.63 -7.89
C ILE A 3 -23.19 8.57 -6.44
N ILE A 4 -23.27 7.41 -5.80
CA ILE A 4 -22.77 7.19 -4.43
C ILE A 4 -21.25 7.28 -4.43
N ALA A 5 -20.58 6.66 -5.40
CA ALA A 5 -19.12 6.74 -5.53
C ALA A 5 -18.63 8.19 -5.68
N LEU A 6 -19.28 9.00 -6.53
CA LEU A 6 -18.96 10.42 -6.71
C LEU A 6 -19.25 11.26 -5.45
N SER A 7 -20.31 10.93 -4.71
CA SER A 7 -20.60 11.58 -3.44
C SER A 7 -19.52 11.29 -2.40
N THR A 8 -19.15 10.02 -2.24
CA THR A 8 -18.09 9.59 -1.33
C THR A 8 -16.74 10.20 -1.72
N PHE A 9 -16.46 10.33 -3.01
CA PHE A 9 -15.27 11.03 -3.51
C PHE A 9 -15.23 12.49 -3.01
N LYS A 10 -16.31 13.24 -3.22
CA LYS A 10 -16.41 14.64 -2.80
C LYS A 10 -16.36 14.81 -1.28
N GLU A 11 -16.97 13.88 -0.55
CA GLU A 11 -16.95 13.87 0.91
C GLU A 11 -15.51 13.72 1.44
N ILE A 12 -14.77 12.73 0.93
CA ILE A 12 -13.41 12.44 1.37
C ILE A 12 -12.45 13.59 1.04
N TYR A 13 -12.56 14.15 -0.17
CA TYR A 13 -11.70 15.27 -0.59
C TYR A 13 -11.80 16.47 0.37
N ARG A 14 -12.98 16.71 0.97
CA ARG A 14 -13.20 17.80 1.92
C ARG A 14 -12.71 17.51 3.34
N LYS A 15 -12.29 16.28 3.65
CA LYS A 15 -11.82 15.94 4.99
C LYS A 15 -10.45 16.57 5.24
N LYS A 16 -10.26 17.15 6.42
CA LYS A 16 -8.98 17.75 6.87
C LYS A 16 -7.83 16.73 6.81
N ILE A 17 -8.12 15.46 7.07
CA ILE A 17 -7.13 14.37 7.05
C ILE A 17 -6.48 14.19 5.68
N PHE A 18 -7.24 14.36 4.59
CA PHE A 18 -6.71 14.22 3.22
C PHE A 18 -5.69 15.33 2.91
N HIS A 19 -6.00 16.57 3.29
CA HIS A 19 -5.10 17.71 3.14
C HIS A 19 -3.85 17.57 4.01
N PHE A 20 -4.01 17.12 5.26
CA PHE A 20 -2.89 16.89 6.17
C PHE A 20 -1.92 15.86 5.61
N ILE A 21 -2.44 14.73 5.11
CA ILE A 21 -1.59 13.71 4.47
C ILE A 21 -0.97 14.27 3.20
N GLY A 22 -1.70 15.02 2.37
CA GLY A 22 -1.14 15.68 1.18
C GLY A 22 0.06 16.58 1.50
N ILE A 23 0.00 17.37 2.58
CA ILE A 23 1.12 18.18 3.05
C ILE A 23 2.30 17.30 3.46
N LEU A 24 2.04 16.23 4.23
CA LEU A 24 3.06 15.26 4.62
C LEU A 24 3.74 14.61 3.40
N THR A 25 2.96 14.30 2.36
CA THR A 25 3.46 13.76 1.08
C THR A 25 4.38 14.74 0.37
N ILE A 26 4.03 16.03 0.33
CA ILE A 26 4.87 17.07 -0.27
C ILE A 26 6.20 17.17 0.49
N ILE A 27 6.16 17.20 1.83
CA ILE A 27 7.37 17.22 2.67
C ILE A 27 8.24 16.00 2.38
N TYR A 28 7.62 14.81 2.32
CA TYR A 28 8.31 13.57 1.96
C TYR A 28 8.97 13.64 0.58
N LEU A 29 8.29 14.14 -0.46
CA LEU A 29 8.84 14.26 -1.81
C LEU A 29 10.01 15.27 -1.87
N ILE A 30 9.94 16.36 -1.10
CA ILE A 30 11.05 17.32 -0.96
C ILE A 30 12.26 16.64 -0.33
N LEU A 31 12.07 15.91 0.77
CA LEU A 31 13.14 15.16 1.43
C LEU A 31 13.75 14.11 0.50
N LEU A 32 12.92 13.36 -0.22
CA LEU A 32 13.36 12.39 -1.21
C LEU A 32 14.23 13.05 -2.29
N THR A 33 13.78 14.19 -2.83
CA THR A 33 14.53 14.94 -3.84
C THR A 33 15.89 15.42 -3.32
N ILE A 34 15.96 15.89 -2.08
CA ILE A 34 17.23 16.33 -1.45
C ILE A 34 18.18 15.15 -1.33
N ILE A 35 17.71 13.99 -0.84
CA ILE A 35 18.51 12.77 -0.70
C ILE A 35 19.08 12.36 -2.06
N PHE A 36 18.23 12.22 -3.07
CA PHE A 36 18.65 11.82 -4.42
C PHE A 36 19.67 12.78 -5.04
N ARG A 37 19.47 14.10 -4.88
CA ARG A 37 20.41 15.12 -5.37
C ARG A 37 21.77 15.05 -4.70
N PHE A 38 21.81 14.78 -3.39
CA PHE A 38 23.05 14.67 -2.63
C PHE A 38 23.88 13.47 -3.09
N ILE A 39 23.24 12.32 -3.28
CA ILE A 39 23.90 11.13 -3.84
C ILE A 39 24.37 11.39 -5.27
N GLY A 40 23.50 11.92 -6.15
CA GLY A 40 23.82 12.20 -7.55
C GLY A 40 25.06 13.08 -7.74
N LYS A 41 25.29 14.05 -6.85
CA LYS A 41 26.47 14.93 -6.90
C LYS A 41 27.77 14.19 -6.57
N ASN A 42 27.74 13.23 -5.65
CA ASN A 42 28.91 12.45 -5.23
C ASN A 42 29.35 11.43 -6.29
N ILE A 43 28.48 11.06 -7.23
CA ILE A 43 28.76 10.12 -8.33
C ILE A 43 29.79 10.69 -9.32
N HIS A 44 29.67 11.98 -9.67
CA HIS A 44 30.47 12.61 -10.71
C HIS A 44 31.92 12.92 -10.29
N GLN A 45 32.26 12.72 -9.01
CA GLN A 45 33.55 13.13 -8.46
C GLN A 45 34.53 11.96 -8.26
N ASN A 46 34.10 10.70 -8.39
CA ASN A 46 34.94 9.53 -8.13
C ASN A 46 34.74 8.40 -9.16
N ASN A 47 35.55 8.40 -10.24
CA ASN A 47 35.43 7.48 -11.38
C ASN A 47 35.74 5.99 -11.07
N GLY A 48 36.21 5.65 -9.86
CA GLY A 48 36.47 4.26 -9.45
C GLY A 48 35.35 3.56 -8.68
N MET A 49 34.24 4.27 -8.35
CA MET A 49 33.16 3.79 -7.48
C MET A 49 31.83 3.51 -8.21
N ILE A 50 31.86 3.30 -9.53
CA ILE A 50 30.64 3.25 -10.36
C ILE A 50 29.67 2.15 -9.89
N ASP A 51 30.15 0.94 -9.58
CA ASP A 51 29.28 -0.17 -9.14
C ASP A 51 28.73 0.03 -7.71
N MET A 52 29.54 0.57 -6.79
CA MET A 52 29.11 0.86 -5.42
C MET A 52 28.03 1.96 -5.41
N VAL A 53 28.21 2.96 -6.28
CA VAL A 53 27.31 4.10 -6.41
C VAL A 53 25.99 3.70 -7.09
N VAL A 54 26.03 2.82 -8.10
CA VAL A 54 24.82 2.23 -8.71
C VAL A 54 24.03 1.45 -7.66
N ASN A 55 24.68 0.65 -6.82
CA ASN A 55 24.02 -0.08 -5.71
C ASN A 55 23.45 0.84 -4.61
N LEU A 56 24.11 1.96 -4.30
CA LEU A 56 23.57 2.95 -3.36
C LEU A 56 22.32 3.64 -3.94
N SER A 57 22.37 4.01 -5.22
CA SER A 57 21.27 4.68 -5.90
C SER A 57 20.00 3.84 -6.00
N SER A 58 20.15 2.52 -6.20
CA SER A 58 19.03 1.60 -6.20
C SER A 58 18.45 1.39 -4.80
N THR A 59 19.31 1.25 -3.79
CA THR A 59 18.91 1.09 -2.38
C THR A 59 18.03 2.25 -1.92
N ILE A 60 18.41 3.48 -2.27
CA ILE A 60 17.64 4.69 -1.94
C ILE A 60 16.30 4.72 -2.69
N SER A 61 16.28 4.29 -3.94
CA SER A 61 15.03 4.20 -4.72
C SER A 61 14.05 3.22 -4.10
N ILE A 62 14.55 2.09 -3.60
CA ILE A 62 13.73 1.08 -2.96
C ILE A 62 13.17 1.59 -1.63
N VAL A 63 14.01 2.23 -0.81
CA VAL A 63 13.57 2.91 0.43
C VAL A 63 12.54 4.00 0.11
N GLY A 64 12.71 4.75 -0.98
CA GLY A 64 11.71 5.69 -1.50
C GLY A 64 10.37 5.01 -1.75
N PHE A 65 10.35 3.92 -2.52
CA PHE A 65 9.12 3.15 -2.75
C PHE A 65 8.52 2.57 -1.45
N TYR A 66 9.34 2.20 -0.45
CA TYR A 66 8.86 1.73 0.86
C TYR A 66 8.10 2.82 1.60
N PHE A 67 8.70 4.00 1.78
CA PHE A 67 8.03 5.12 2.43
C PHE A 67 6.77 5.54 1.67
N SER A 68 6.81 5.50 0.34
CA SER A 68 5.62 5.76 -0.48
C SER A 68 4.51 4.73 -0.24
N SER A 69 4.83 3.44 -0.16
CA SER A 69 3.84 2.39 0.11
C SER A 69 3.23 2.54 1.51
N MET A 70 4.06 2.87 2.52
CA MET A 70 3.60 3.17 3.88
C MET A 70 2.67 4.38 3.92
N LEU A 71 2.98 5.47 3.20
CA LEU A 71 2.13 6.66 3.14
C LEU A 71 0.77 6.35 2.48
N VAL A 72 0.77 5.59 1.39
CA VAL A 72 -0.47 5.18 0.70
C VAL A 72 -1.29 4.23 1.59
N ALA A 73 -0.64 3.29 2.28
CA ALA A 73 -1.30 2.42 3.25
C ALA A 73 -1.92 3.24 4.39
N PHE A 74 -1.17 4.16 5.00
CA PHE A 74 -1.66 5.02 6.07
C PHE A 74 -2.86 5.87 5.63
N LEU A 75 -2.78 6.50 4.46
CA LEU A 75 -3.89 7.24 3.87
C LEU A 75 -5.11 6.35 3.67
N THR A 76 -4.90 5.16 3.12
CA THR A 76 -5.98 4.19 2.89
C THR A 76 -6.66 3.80 4.18
N ILE A 77 -5.90 3.51 5.23
CA ILE A 77 -6.43 3.14 6.54
C ILE A 77 -7.25 4.32 7.09
N MET A 78 -6.68 5.52 7.19
CA MET A 78 -7.37 6.70 7.72
C MET A 78 -8.65 7.06 6.97
N LEU A 79 -8.66 6.92 5.65
CA LEU A 79 -9.84 7.22 4.83
C LEU A 79 -10.93 6.14 4.93
N SER A 80 -10.53 4.87 5.12
CA SER A 80 -11.43 3.72 5.04
C SER A 80 -12.11 3.38 6.36
N ILE A 81 -11.44 3.62 7.50
CA ILE A 81 -11.89 3.16 8.83
C ILE A 81 -13.34 3.58 9.15
N GLY A 82 -13.67 4.84 8.85
CA GLY A 82 -14.98 5.43 9.13
C GLY A 82 -15.93 5.44 7.95
N THR A 83 -15.64 4.74 6.85
CA THR A 83 -16.45 4.86 5.63
C THR A 83 -17.89 4.44 5.85
N VAL A 84 -18.16 3.39 6.61
CA VAL A 84 -19.53 2.92 6.89
C VAL A 84 -19.89 3.15 8.35
N SER A 85 -18.99 2.82 9.27
CA SER A 85 -19.21 2.92 10.72
C SER A 85 -19.53 4.34 11.18
N SER A 86 -18.89 5.38 10.61
CA SER A 86 -19.16 6.77 11.01
C SER A 86 -20.58 7.20 10.65
N GLU A 87 -21.13 6.73 9.53
CA GLU A 87 -22.51 7.04 9.16
C GLU A 87 -23.55 6.26 9.97
N ILE A 88 -23.18 5.05 10.42
CA ILE A 88 -23.99 4.29 11.36
C ILE A 88 -24.02 5.00 12.72
N GLU A 89 -22.86 5.43 13.22
CA GLU A 89 -22.73 6.11 14.51
C GLU A 89 -23.43 7.47 14.52
N ASN A 90 -23.36 8.23 13.41
CA ASN A 90 -24.00 9.53 13.29
C ASN A 90 -25.50 9.45 12.92
N GLY A 91 -26.06 8.25 12.75
CA GLY A 91 -27.46 8.04 12.37
C GLY A 91 -27.82 8.49 10.94
N THR A 92 -26.86 9.00 10.16
CA THR A 92 -27.07 9.46 8.78
C THR A 92 -27.38 8.31 7.82
N ILE A 93 -27.09 7.07 8.20
CA ILE A 93 -27.44 5.91 7.39
C ILE A 93 -28.97 5.75 7.23
N LEU A 94 -29.75 6.15 8.25
CA LEU A 94 -31.22 6.05 8.25
C LEU A 94 -31.85 6.98 7.22
N THR A 95 -31.30 8.19 7.04
CA THR A 95 -31.79 9.13 6.02
C THR A 95 -31.45 8.67 4.61
N ILE A 96 -30.31 8.00 4.41
CA ILE A 96 -29.91 7.47 3.10
C ILE A 96 -30.75 6.25 2.69
N LEU A 97 -31.11 5.38 3.65
CA LEU A 97 -31.91 4.17 3.41
C LEU A 97 -33.39 4.43 3.08
N THR A 98 -33.88 5.67 3.26
CA THR A 98 -35.22 6.05 2.78
C THR A 98 -35.33 6.05 1.26
N LYS A 99 -34.20 6.05 0.54
CA LYS A 99 -34.16 5.94 -0.92
C LYS A 99 -34.13 4.46 -1.33
N PRO A 100 -34.77 4.06 -2.44
CA PRO A 100 -34.80 2.67 -2.92
C PRO A 100 -33.45 2.24 -3.52
N ILE A 101 -32.40 2.23 -2.69
CA ILE A 101 -31.05 1.85 -3.07
C ILE A 101 -30.80 0.43 -2.56
N ARG A 102 -30.39 -0.47 -3.46
CA ARG A 102 -29.97 -1.83 -3.09
C ARG A 102 -28.76 -1.74 -2.14
N ARG A 103 -28.81 -2.45 -1.01
CA ARG A 103 -27.75 -2.46 0.01
C ARG A 103 -26.37 -2.84 -0.54
N SER A 104 -26.32 -3.70 -1.56
CA SER A 104 -25.09 -4.06 -2.28
C SER A 104 -24.51 -2.90 -3.09
N GLU A 105 -25.35 -2.08 -3.72
CA GLU A 105 -24.92 -0.91 -4.48
C GLU A 105 -24.33 0.19 -3.60
N TYR A 106 -24.81 0.30 -2.37
CA TYR A 106 -24.28 1.25 -1.40
C TYR A 106 -22.85 0.90 -1.00
N ILE A 107 -22.59 -0.36 -0.61
CA ILE A 107 -21.24 -0.81 -0.25
C ILE A 107 -20.29 -0.76 -1.44
N LEU A 108 -20.70 -1.28 -2.60
CA LEU A 108 -19.86 -1.26 -3.79
C LEU A 108 -19.58 0.18 -4.25
N GLY A 109 -20.57 1.07 -4.18
CA GLY A 109 -20.39 2.49 -4.44
C GLY A 109 -19.36 3.14 -3.52
N LYS A 110 -19.38 2.82 -2.22
CA LYS A 110 -18.40 3.31 -1.25
C LYS A 110 -17.01 2.77 -1.49
N TYR A 111 -16.90 1.46 -1.75
CA TYR A 111 -15.62 0.85 -2.09
C TYR A 111 -15.03 1.47 -3.35
N LEU A 112 -15.82 1.63 -4.42
CA LEU A 112 -15.33 2.23 -5.67
C LEU A 112 -14.97 3.71 -5.51
N GLY A 113 -15.78 4.50 -4.79
CA GLY A 113 -15.48 5.92 -4.54
C GLY A 113 -14.19 6.14 -3.77
N THR A 114 -13.94 5.30 -2.74
CA THR A 114 -12.69 5.32 -1.96
C THR A 114 -11.51 4.75 -2.76
N ALA A 115 -11.72 3.67 -3.50
CA ALA A 115 -10.70 3.05 -4.35
C ALA A 115 -10.19 4.02 -5.42
N ILE A 116 -11.07 4.76 -6.10
CA ILE A 116 -10.67 5.73 -7.13
C ILE A 116 -9.73 6.80 -6.54
N LEU A 117 -10.04 7.32 -5.35
CA LEU A 117 -9.17 8.30 -4.67
C LEU A 117 -7.81 7.72 -4.33
N ILE A 118 -7.79 6.50 -3.78
CA ILE A 118 -6.56 5.79 -3.41
C ILE A 118 -5.72 5.51 -4.66
N ILE A 119 -6.34 5.08 -5.76
CA ILE A 119 -5.67 4.83 -7.04
C ILE A 119 -5.07 6.13 -7.59
N LEU A 120 -5.83 7.23 -7.61
CA LEU A 120 -5.34 8.53 -8.08
C LEU A 120 -4.14 9.00 -7.26
N TYR A 121 -4.24 8.91 -5.93
CA TYR A 121 -3.14 9.26 -5.02
C TYR A 121 -1.91 8.36 -5.25
N SER A 122 -2.13 7.06 -5.45
CA SER A 122 -1.06 6.09 -5.75
C SER A 122 -0.38 6.38 -7.08
N ILE A 123 -1.13 6.78 -8.12
CA ILE A 123 -0.58 7.21 -9.42
C ILE A 123 0.35 8.40 -9.22
N VAL A 124 -0.14 9.45 -8.55
CA VAL A 124 0.63 10.68 -8.35
C VAL A 124 1.92 10.39 -7.60
N LEU A 125 1.85 9.62 -6.51
CA LEU A 125 3.04 9.25 -5.74
C LEU A 125 4.02 8.39 -6.52
N TYR A 126 3.54 7.34 -7.20
CA TYR A 126 4.38 6.44 -7.97
C TYR A 126 5.13 7.16 -9.09
N ILE A 127 4.42 8.02 -9.84
CA ILE A 127 5.02 8.85 -10.88
C ILE A 127 6.01 9.84 -10.27
N ALA A 128 5.68 10.49 -9.15
CA ALA A 128 6.58 11.45 -8.51
C ALA A 128 7.92 10.80 -8.12
N VAL A 129 7.90 9.60 -7.52
CA VAL A 129 9.11 8.86 -7.17
C VAL A 129 9.94 8.52 -8.41
N ILE A 130 9.30 8.08 -9.50
CA ILE A 130 10.00 7.78 -10.75
C ILE A 130 10.63 9.03 -11.35
N VAL A 131 9.89 10.14 -11.41
CA VAL A 131 10.36 11.41 -11.97
C VAL A 131 11.54 11.97 -11.16
N ILE A 132 11.47 11.93 -9.82
CA ILE A 132 12.57 12.36 -8.96
C ILE A 132 13.83 11.51 -9.23
N SER A 133 13.64 10.21 -9.46
CA SER A 133 14.74 9.28 -9.74
C SER A 133 15.39 9.55 -11.10
N THR A 134 14.59 9.78 -12.15
CA THR A 134 15.10 10.06 -13.51
C THR A 134 15.80 11.42 -13.59
N VAL A 135 15.24 12.46 -12.97
CA VAL A 135 15.86 13.80 -12.90
C VAL A 135 17.23 13.76 -12.21
N SER A 136 17.42 12.81 -11.30
CA SER A 136 18.66 12.64 -10.55
C SER A 136 19.72 11.78 -11.27
N LYS A 137 19.54 11.52 -12.59
CA LYS A 137 20.42 10.70 -13.45
C LYS A 137 20.59 9.24 -13.00
N ILE A 138 19.69 8.76 -12.15
CA ILE A 138 19.57 7.34 -11.79
C ILE A 138 18.39 6.84 -12.61
N SER A 139 18.60 6.60 -13.91
CA SER A 139 17.51 6.31 -14.85
C SER A 139 16.92 4.92 -14.63
N ILE A 140 16.02 4.78 -13.66
CA ILE A 140 15.21 3.57 -13.44
C ILE A 140 14.47 3.19 -14.74
N VAL A 141 14.05 4.16 -15.53
CA VAL A 141 13.31 3.94 -16.78
C VAL A 141 14.18 3.30 -17.87
N GLU A 142 15.44 3.73 -18.00
CA GLU A 142 16.38 3.18 -19.00
C GLU A 142 16.95 1.83 -18.56
N THR A 143 17.10 1.62 -17.24
CA THR A 143 17.66 0.39 -16.68
C THR A 143 16.66 -0.77 -16.63
N PHE A 144 15.35 -0.52 -16.44
CA PHE A 144 14.37 -1.58 -16.17
C PHE A 144 13.26 -1.73 -17.23
N GLY A 145 13.03 -0.70 -18.06
CA GLY A 145 12.03 -0.72 -19.13
C GLY A 145 10.58 -0.46 -18.67
N ILE A 146 9.79 0.13 -19.56
CA ILE A 146 8.40 0.59 -19.29
C ILE A 146 7.49 -0.56 -18.82
N SER A 147 7.68 -1.76 -19.37
CA SER A 147 6.84 -2.93 -19.09
C SER A 147 6.99 -3.45 -17.66
N VAL A 148 8.18 -3.32 -17.08
CA VAL A 148 8.46 -3.76 -15.70
C VAL A 148 7.88 -2.75 -14.71
N LEU A 149 8.03 -1.46 -14.98
CA LEU A 149 7.43 -0.40 -14.17
C LEU A 149 5.90 -0.46 -14.18
N ALA A 150 5.28 -0.76 -15.32
CA ALA A 150 3.84 -0.97 -15.40
C ALA A 150 3.37 -2.15 -14.51
N LYS A 151 4.11 -3.25 -14.47
CA LYS A 151 3.82 -4.38 -13.56
C LYS A 151 4.01 -3.98 -12.10
N GLY A 152 5.08 -3.25 -11.78
CA GLY A 152 5.32 -2.73 -10.44
C GLY A 152 4.18 -1.83 -9.95
N PHE A 153 3.69 -0.96 -10.81
CA PHE A 153 2.55 -0.09 -10.53
C PHE A 153 1.26 -0.86 -10.18
N LEU A 154 0.98 -1.99 -10.87
CA LEU A 154 -0.17 -2.84 -10.54
C LEU A 154 -0.07 -3.40 -9.12
N PHE A 155 1.11 -3.86 -8.69
CA PHE A 155 1.32 -4.32 -7.31
C PHE A 155 1.23 -3.17 -6.31
N PHE A 156 1.72 -1.98 -6.66
CA PHE A 156 1.62 -0.78 -5.82
C PHE A 156 0.17 -0.39 -5.53
N ILE A 157 -0.74 -0.52 -6.50
CA ILE A 157 -2.17 -0.29 -6.31
C ILE A 157 -2.84 -1.44 -5.55
N LEU A 158 -2.42 -2.69 -5.79
CA LEU A 158 -3.03 -3.85 -5.17
C LEU A 158 -2.94 -3.80 -3.65
N GLN A 159 -1.81 -3.36 -3.10
CA GLN A 159 -1.58 -3.25 -1.65
C GLN A 159 -2.66 -2.40 -0.95
N PRO A 160 -2.88 -1.12 -1.26
CA PRO A 160 -3.91 -0.34 -0.60
C PRO A 160 -5.34 -0.80 -0.93
N LEU A 161 -5.61 -1.36 -2.12
CA LEU A 161 -6.94 -1.92 -2.40
C LEU A 161 -7.30 -3.11 -1.49
N THR A 162 -6.31 -3.94 -1.13
CA THR A 162 -6.51 -5.04 -0.18
C THR A 162 -6.77 -4.50 1.23
N ILE A 163 -6.03 -3.48 1.69
CA ILE A 163 -6.26 -2.80 2.97
C ILE A 163 -7.68 -2.20 3.01
N LEU A 164 -8.09 -1.54 1.93
CA LEU A 164 -9.43 -0.96 1.80
C LEU A 164 -10.53 -2.01 1.94
N SER A 165 -10.37 -3.18 1.29
CA SER A 165 -11.37 -4.24 1.35
C SER A 165 -11.57 -4.77 2.78
N LEU A 166 -10.48 -4.95 3.52
CA LEU A 166 -10.50 -5.42 4.90
C LEU A 166 -11.08 -4.36 5.85
N SER A 167 -10.68 -3.10 5.66
CA SER A 167 -11.18 -1.98 6.46
C SER A 167 -12.66 -1.74 6.27
N LEU A 168 -13.15 -1.89 5.02
CA LEU A 168 -14.57 -1.79 4.72
C LEU A 168 -15.35 -2.93 5.39
N TYR A 169 -14.82 -4.16 5.39
CA TYR A 169 -15.40 -5.27 6.15
C TYR A 169 -15.50 -4.95 7.64
N GLY A 170 -14.41 -4.50 8.25
CA GLY A 170 -14.40 -4.14 9.67
C GLY A 170 -15.36 -2.98 9.99
N SER A 171 -15.50 -2.00 9.09
CA SER A 171 -16.41 -0.86 9.23
C SER A 171 -17.90 -1.27 9.24
N THR A 172 -18.25 -2.44 8.69
CA THR A 172 -19.63 -2.97 8.78
C THR A 172 -19.97 -3.58 10.13
N LYS A 173 -18.97 -4.10 10.87
CA LYS A 173 -19.17 -4.84 12.12
C LYS A 173 -18.80 -4.05 13.38
N LEU A 174 -17.75 -3.24 13.28
CA LEU A 174 -17.13 -2.58 14.41
C LEU A 174 -17.43 -1.08 14.40
N LYS A 175 -17.34 -0.45 15.59
CA LYS A 175 -17.30 1.00 15.73
C LYS A 175 -16.07 1.57 15.03
N THR A 176 -16.12 2.84 14.65
CA THR A 176 -15.06 3.53 13.88
C THR A 176 -13.70 3.40 14.57
N LEU A 177 -13.64 3.64 15.89
CA LEU A 177 -12.40 3.53 16.65
C LEU A 177 -11.85 2.08 16.66
N ASN A 178 -12.70 1.09 16.93
CA ASN A 178 -12.30 -0.31 17.00
C ASN A 178 -11.83 -0.84 15.64
N ASN A 179 -12.51 -0.45 14.56
CA ASN A 179 -12.09 -0.78 13.20
C ASN A 179 -10.69 -0.20 12.91
N GLY A 180 -10.44 1.05 13.32
CA GLY A 180 -9.13 1.68 13.16
C GLY A 180 -8.00 0.94 13.86
N ILE A 181 -8.21 0.58 15.12
CA ILE A 181 -7.22 -0.19 15.89
C ILE A 181 -6.96 -1.55 15.22
N LEU A 182 -8.01 -2.26 14.79
CA LEU A 182 -7.86 -3.58 14.16
C LEU A 182 -7.03 -3.51 12.87
N ILE A 183 -7.36 -2.59 11.96
CA ILE A 183 -6.68 -2.50 10.66
C ILE A 183 -5.22 -2.04 10.83
N MET A 184 -4.96 -1.08 11.73
CA MET A 184 -3.60 -0.66 12.05
C MET A 184 -2.78 -1.80 12.65
N SER A 185 -3.34 -2.57 13.59
CA SER A 185 -2.67 -3.72 14.19
C SER A 185 -2.35 -4.81 13.17
N LEU A 186 -3.28 -5.10 12.24
CA LEU A 186 -3.03 -6.06 11.16
C LEU A 186 -1.97 -5.55 10.18
N TYR A 187 -1.94 -4.26 9.89
CA TYR A 187 -0.89 -3.66 9.08
C TYR A 187 0.49 -3.83 9.73
N ILE A 188 0.62 -3.49 11.02
CA ILE A 188 1.87 -3.66 11.78
C ILE A 188 2.26 -5.15 11.88
N LEU A 189 1.30 -6.05 12.08
CA LEU A 189 1.54 -7.49 12.10
C LEU A 189 2.14 -7.97 10.77
N GLY A 190 1.65 -7.46 9.64
CA GLY A 190 2.21 -7.76 8.31
C GLY A 190 3.65 -7.26 8.15
N LEU A 191 3.96 -6.06 8.64
CA LEU A 191 5.33 -5.52 8.65
C LEU A 191 6.28 -6.41 9.47
N ILE A 192 5.87 -6.77 10.69
CA ILE A 192 6.64 -7.66 11.56
C ILE A 192 6.81 -9.02 10.88
N GLY A 193 5.75 -9.56 10.29
CA GLY A 193 5.77 -10.82 9.56
C GLY A 193 6.78 -10.82 8.41
N GLY A 194 6.82 -9.74 7.63
CA GLY A 194 7.80 -9.57 6.57
C GLY A 194 9.23 -9.57 7.10
N VAL A 195 9.52 -8.76 8.14
CA VAL A 195 10.85 -8.73 8.74
C VAL A 195 11.24 -10.09 9.34
N MET A 196 10.32 -10.80 9.99
CA MET A 196 10.59 -12.13 10.54
C MET A 196 10.89 -13.16 9.44
N GLU A 197 10.17 -13.12 8.32
CA GLU A 197 10.44 -14.00 7.17
C GLU A 197 11.85 -13.74 6.62
N GLU A 198 12.23 -12.47 6.47
CA GLU A 198 13.54 -12.07 5.98
C GLU A 198 14.66 -12.46 6.95
N ILE A 199 14.52 -12.19 8.25
CA ILE A 199 15.50 -12.60 9.28
C ILE A 199 15.61 -14.12 9.34
N GLY A 200 14.50 -14.85 9.26
CA GLY A 200 14.49 -16.31 9.23
C GLY A 200 15.27 -16.86 8.04
N SER A 201 15.08 -16.27 6.86
CA SER A 201 15.84 -16.66 5.66
C SER A 201 17.33 -16.38 5.78
N TYR A 202 17.71 -15.22 6.35
CA TYR A 202 19.11 -14.80 6.56
C TYR A 202 19.82 -15.66 7.60
N THR A 203 19.15 -15.98 8.71
CA THR A 203 19.70 -16.81 9.79
C THR A 203 19.58 -18.31 9.51
N LYS A 204 18.97 -18.71 8.38
CA LYS A 204 18.61 -20.09 8.03
C LYS A 204 17.82 -20.79 9.14
N ASN A 205 16.91 -20.05 9.78
CA ASN A 205 16.06 -20.54 10.86
C ASN A 205 14.61 -20.69 10.36
N ASP A 206 14.22 -21.94 10.11
CA ASP A 206 12.91 -22.30 9.57
C ASP A 206 11.75 -21.87 10.48
N SER A 207 11.95 -21.84 11.80
CA SER A 207 10.91 -21.41 12.75
C SER A 207 10.57 -19.93 12.58
N LEU A 208 11.58 -19.07 12.43
CA LEU A 208 11.37 -17.64 12.19
C LEU A 208 10.73 -17.39 10.82
N SER A 209 11.18 -18.11 9.79
CA SER A 209 10.61 -18.01 8.45
C SER A 209 9.13 -18.43 8.45
N THR A 210 8.79 -19.53 9.12
CA THR A 210 7.42 -20.05 9.21
C THR A 210 6.49 -19.06 9.93
N ILE A 211 6.94 -18.45 11.02
CA ILE A 211 6.17 -17.41 11.74
C ILE A 211 5.94 -16.20 10.81
N GLY A 212 6.95 -15.80 10.05
CA GLY A 212 6.84 -14.73 9.06
C GLY A 212 5.83 -15.03 7.95
N ILE A 213 5.81 -16.27 7.45
CA ILE A 213 4.86 -16.74 6.43
C ILE A 213 3.42 -16.76 6.98
N ILE A 214 3.22 -17.26 8.21
CA ILE A 214 1.90 -17.28 8.86
C ILE A 214 1.37 -15.86 9.03
N SER A 215 2.22 -14.94 9.49
CA SER A 215 1.86 -13.53 9.64
C SER A 215 1.51 -12.89 8.29
N SER A 216 2.29 -13.20 7.25
CA SER A 216 2.05 -12.77 5.87
C SER A 216 0.74 -13.31 5.26
N LEU A 217 0.28 -14.49 5.67
CA LEU A 217 -1.03 -15.03 5.28
C LEU A 217 -2.18 -14.26 5.93
N ILE A 218 -2.02 -13.86 7.19
CA ILE A 218 -3.02 -13.06 7.91
C ILE A 218 -3.08 -11.63 7.34
N SER A 219 -1.91 -11.05 7.08
CA SER A 219 -1.72 -9.67 6.62
C SER A 219 -0.85 -9.63 5.35
N PRO A 220 -1.45 -9.78 4.16
CA PRO A 220 -0.70 -9.90 2.91
C PRO A 220 -0.13 -8.57 2.39
N PHE A 221 -0.24 -7.46 3.14
CA PHE A 221 0.10 -6.12 2.67
C PHE A 221 1.59 -5.97 2.37
N GLU A 222 2.44 -6.46 3.28
CA GLU A 222 3.90 -6.34 3.14
C GLU A 222 4.43 -7.25 2.02
N VAL A 223 3.80 -8.40 1.83
CA VAL A 223 4.16 -9.35 0.76
C VAL A 223 3.96 -8.75 -0.62
N ILE A 224 2.89 -7.98 -0.82
CA ILE A 224 2.61 -7.29 -2.09
C ILE A 224 3.71 -6.26 -2.37
N TYR A 225 4.13 -5.52 -1.35
CA TYR A 225 5.22 -4.56 -1.46
C TYR A 225 6.55 -5.26 -1.82
N ARG A 226 6.92 -6.33 -1.09
CA ARG A 226 8.13 -7.12 -1.42
C ARG A 226 8.08 -7.66 -2.85
N LYS A 227 6.90 -8.11 -3.30
CA LYS A 227 6.72 -8.58 -4.69
C LYS A 227 6.91 -7.46 -5.71
N MET A 228 6.38 -6.26 -5.45
CA MET A 228 6.58 -5.09 -6.30
C MET A 228 8.07 -4.80 -6.47
N ILE A 229 8.81 -4.71 -5.35
CA ILE A 229 10.25 -4.41 -5.39
C ILE A 229 11.02 -5.49 -6.13
N SER A 230 10.76 -6.78 -5.87
CA SER A 230 11.42 -7.88 -6.59
C SER A 230 11.16 -7.83 -8.11
N THR A 231 10.00 -7.31 -8.51
CA THR A 231 9.62 -7.17 -9.92
C THR A 231 10.31 -5.97 -10.55
N ILE A 232 10.39 -4.83 -9.85
CA ILE A 232 11.01 -3.60 -10.38
C ILE A 232 12.54 -3.71 -10.41
N PHE A 233 13.15 -4.28 -9.38
CA PHE A 233 14.60 -4.24 -9.15
C PHE A 233 15.28 -5.60 -9.43
N THR A 234 14.80 -6.34 -10.43
CA THR A 234 15.19 -7.74 -10.69
C THR A 234 16.70 -7.93 -10.93
N SER A 235 17.41 -6.90 -11.43
CA SER A 235 18.85 -6.93 -11.68
C SER A 235 19.72 -6.73 -10.43
N LEU A 236 19.16 -6.30 -9.30
CA LEU A 236 19.89 -5.96 -8.08
C LEU A 236 19.84 -7.06 -7.01
N GLY A 237 19.30 -8.23 -7.35
CA GLY A 237 18.92 -9.22 -6.35
C GLY A 237 17.63 -8.84 -5.64
N SER A 238 16.96 -9.84 -5.08
CA SER A 238 15.74 -9.69 -4.30
C SER A 238 16.02 -8.83 -3.05
N PHE A 239 15.63 -7.56 -3.11
CA PHE A 239 15.81 -6.61 -2.01
C PHE A 239 14.78 -6.86 -0.90
N ASN A 240 15.27 -6.78 0.34
CA ASN A 240 14.58 -6.92 1.60
C ASN A 240 14.59 -5.62 2.39
N PHE A 241 13.67 -5.43 3.34
CA PHE A 241 13.76 -4.28 4.25
C PHE A 241 15.16 -4.15 4.87
N LEU A 242 15.77 -5.29 5.22
CA LEU A 242 17.11 -5.40 5.78
C LEU A 242 18.26 -5.04 4.81
N SER A 243 18.08 -5.17 3.48
CA SER A 243 19.12 -4.73 2.53
C SER A 243 19.24 -3.20 2.44
N GLY A 244 18.19 -2.47 2.82
CA GLY A 244 18.28 -1.01 3.05
C GLY A 244 19.19 -0.63 4.22
N PHE A 245 19.43 -1.58 5.12
CA PHE A 245 20.36 -1.46 6.26
C PHE A 245 21.70 -2.16 6.02
N GLY A 246 22.00 -2.56 4.79
CA GLY A 246 23.29 -3.17 4.42
C GLY A 246 23.37 -4.70 4.56
N MET A 247 22.24 -5.39 4.78
CA MET A 247 22.20 -6.86 4.84
C MET A 247 21.76 -7.46 3.49
N THR A 248 22.69 -8.01 2.72
CA THR A 248 22.58 -8.24 1.26
C THR A 248 22.50 -9.71 0.84
N GLU A 249 21.78 -10.56 1.58
CA GLU A 249 21.50 -11.92 1.11
C GLU A 249 20.20 -12.03 0.30
N LYS A 250 20.13 -13.07 -0.54
CA LYS A 250 18.97 -13.39 -1.40
C LYS A 250 17.75 -13.73 -0.55
N SER A 251 16.88 -12.74 -0.44
CA SER A 251 15.51 -12.84 0.03
C SER A 251 14.63 -13.90 -0.64
N THR A 252 13.65 -14.39 0.12
CA THR A 252 12.53 -15.17 -0.40
C THR A 252 11.67 -14.27 -1.30
N THR A 253 11.79 -14.44 -2.61
CA THR A 253 10.86 -13.77 -3.54
C THR A 253 9.45 -14.33 -3.32
N PRO A 254 8.43 -13.48 -3.08
CA PRO A 254 7.08 -13.98 -2.87
C PRO A 254 6.58 -14.77 -4.08
N SER A 255 5.98 -15.93 -3.82
CA SER A 255 5.53 -16.86 -4.86
C SER A 255 4.35 -16.28 -5.67
N LEU A 256 4.18 -16.76 -6.90
CA LEU A 256 3.01 -16.43 -7.72
C LEU A 256 1.69 -16.87 -7.04
N TYR A 257 1.71 -17.98 -6.31
CA TYR A 257 0.56 -18.48 -5.56
C TYR A 257 0.09 -17.51 -4.47
N MET A 258 1.04 -16.83 -3.81
CA MET A 258 0.71 -15.83 -2.79
C MET A 258 -0.02 -14.62 -3.39
N MET A 259 0.30 -14.24 -4.64
CA MET A 259 -0.42 -13.17 -5.34
C MET A 259 -1.86 -13.59 -5.70
N PHE A 260 -2.07 -14.84 -6.11
CA PHE A 260 -3.43 -15.37 -6.29
C PHE A 260 -4.23 -15.36 -4.98
N TYR A 261 -3.59 -15.75 -3.87
CA TYR A 261 -4.19 -15.64 -2.54
C TYR A 261 -4.61 -14.20 -2.21
N VAL A 262 -3.76 -13.20 -2.49
CA VAL A 262 -4.10 -11.79 -2.28
C VAL A 262 -5.34 -11.36 -3.08
N CYS A 263 -5.44 -11.77 -4.34
CA CYS A 263 -6.61 -11.46 -5.17
C CYS A 263 -7.88 -12.10 -4.61
N ILE A 264 -7.80 -13.36 -4.17
CA ILE A 264 -8.92 -14.06 -3.51
C ILE A 264 -9.29 -13.36 -2.21
N TYR A 265 -8.30 -12.98 -1.39
CA TYR A 265 -8.48 -12.25 -0.13
C TYR A 265 -9.26 -10.94 -0.37
N LEU A 266 -8.83 -10.14 -1.36
CA LEU A 266 -9.51 -8.89 -1.73
C LEU A 266 -10.98 -9.13 -2.09
N VAL A 267 -11.26 -10.06 -3.01
CA VAL A 267 -12.63 -10.34 -3.47
C VAL A 267 -13.50 -10.90 -2.35
N PHE A 268 -12.93 -11.78 -1.53
CA PHE A 268 -13.59 -12.40 -0.39
C PHE A 268 -14.07 -11.36 0.64
N PHE A 269 -13.22 -10.42 1.03
CA PHE A 269 -13.60 -9.38 2.00
C PHE A 269 -14.65 -8.41 1.44
N ILE A 270 -14.58 -8.06 0.15
CA ILE A 270 -15.64 -7.28 -0.49
C ILE A 270 -16.97 -8.04 -0.46
N PHE A 271 -16.97 -9.32 -0.85
CA PHE A 271 -18.17 -10.15 -0.89
C PHE A 271 -18.81 -10.31 0.49
N ILE A 272 -18.01 -10.58 1.52
CA ILE A 272 -18.49 -10.71 2.90
C ILE A 272 -19.03 -9.38 3.42
N SER A 273 -18.40 -8.27 3.08
CA SER A 273 -18.89 -6.93 3.46
C SER A 273 -20.31 -6.70 2.94
N VAL A 274 -20.55 -7.01 1.66
CA VAL A 274 -21.87 -6.92 1.04
C VAL A 274 -22.88 -7.85 1.75
N LYS A 275 -22.49 -9.10 2.00
CA LYS A 275 -23.37 -10.09 2.65
C LYS A 275 -23.76 -9.69 4.07
N ASN A 276 -22.81 -9.19 4.88
CA ASN A 276 -23.09 -8.82 6.26
C ASN A 276 -23.99 -7.60 6.36
N PHE A 277 -23.76 -6.58 5.53
CA PHE A 277 -24.61 -5.40 5.52
C PHE A 277 -26.02 -5.68 5.00
N SER A 278 -26.16 -6.66 4.10
CA SER A 278 -27.49 -7.13 3.68
C SER A 278 -28.28 -7.77 4.83
N LYS A 279 -27.61 -8.38 5.81
CA LYS A 279 -28.25 -9.05 6.95
C LYS A 279 -28.38 -8.18 8.19
N LYS A 280 -27.75 -7.00 8.21
CA LYS A 280 -27.77 -6.11 9.37
C LYS A 280 -29.12 -5.42 9.44
N ASP A 281 -29.86 -5.62 10.53
CA ASP A 281 -31.02 -4.81 10.82
C ASP A 281 -30.54 -3.42 11.25
N ILE A 282 -31.01 -2.43 10.50
CA ILE A 282 -30.72 -1.01 10.73
C ILE A 282 -32.05 -0.46 11.24
N GLY A 283 -32.38 -0.81 12.48
CA GLY A 283 -33.62 -0.53 13.18
C GLY A 283 -33.43 -0.78 14.67
#